data_AF-A0AAF0U773-F1
#
_entry.id   AF-A0AAF0U773-F1
#
_cell.length_a   1.000
_cell.length_b   1.000
_cell.length_c   1.000
_cell.angle_alpha   90.00
_cell.angle_beta   90.00
_cell.angle_gamma   90.00
#
_symmetry.space_group_name_H-M   'P 1'
#
loop_
_entity.id
_entity.type
_entity.pdbx_description
1 polymer ?
#
loop_
_entity_poly.entity_id
_entity_poly.type
_entity_poly.pdbx_seq_one_letter_code
_entity_poly.pdbx_strand_id
1 'polypeptide(L)'
;MTIKQKMDIASQLAKLGVDVIEVGFPAASQAEFDLVKLVAQKIGNNIDEEGYVPMICGLARSTKEDIDKAWESLKYANKPMIHMFIATSDIHMKYKLNMNREEVVERARSMVAYARSLGFEHVRFSLEDATRSDKEFVYHIIGEVIKAGATCICVADTVGCNLPNEFAQLIVDIKTNTLGIQNVILAVHCHNDLGLATANTLAGICAGVRQVDVTINGIGERAGNASLEEIVMAIKCRGEEVLGDVYTGINTKHIFTTSNMVEEYSGLKLQPHKAIVGANAFTHESGIHQDGILKNKGTYEFISPEDVGFIRASEHDGIRLGKLSGRHALKIKMLELGYNFEEKQLEDLFWRFKSMAGRKKVN
;
A
#
# COMPACT_ATOMS: atom_id res chain seq x y z
N MET A 1 -14.34 -11.53 3.10
CA MET A 1 -13.28 -12.54 3.34
C MET A 1 -13.58 -13.31 4.62
N THR A 2 -13.37 -14.61 4.62
CA THR A 2 -13.49 -15.49 5.81
C THR A 2 -12.29 -15.33 6.75
N ILE A 3 -12.39 -15.82 7.99
CA ILE A 3 -11.26 -15.83 8.94
C ILE A 3 -10.05 -16.56 8.35
N LYS A 4 -10.25 -17.70 7.68
CA LYS A 4 -9.17 -18.45 7.04
C LYS A 4 -8.46 -17.61 5.98
N GLN A 5 -9.22 -16.98 5.08
CA GLN A 5 -8.65 -16.11 4.03
C GLN A 5 -7.87 -14.93 4.61
N LYS A 6 -8.39 -14.29 5.67
CA LYS A 6 -7.69 -13.20 6.35
C LYS A 6 -6.41 -13.68 7.06
N MET A 7 -6.41 -14.88 7.65
CA MET A 7 -5.22 -15.49 8.24
C MET A 7 -4.14 -15.83 7.19
N ASP A 8 -4.55 -16.36 6.04
CA ASP A 8 -3.65 -16.65 4.93
C ASP A 8 -2.99 -15.35 4.42
N ILE A 9 -3.77 -14.27 4.25
CA ILE A 9 -3.25 -12.95 3.88
C ILE A 9 -2.30 -12.42 4.96
N ALA A 10 -2.65 -12.50 6.25
CA ALA A 10 -1.77 -12.05 7.34
C ALA A 10 -0.43 -12.80 7.35
N SER A 11 -0.45 -14.12 7.12
CA SER A 11 0.77 -14.92 6.99
C SER A 11 1.57 -14.51 5.76
N GLN A 12 0.91 -14.24 4.64
CA GLN A 12 1.55 -13.80 3.41
C GLN A 12 2.16 -12.40 3.54
N LEU A 13 1.51 -11.48 4.25
CA LEU A 13 2.06 -10.15 4.57
C LEU A 13 3.29 -10.25 5.47
N ALA A 14 3.29 -11.16 6.45
CA ALA A 14 4.49 -11.42 7.25
C ALA A 14 5.66 -11.92 6.40
N LYS A 15 5.42 -12.85 5.46
CA LYS A 15 6.45 -13.31 4.49
C LYS A 15 6.91 -12.22 3.52
N LEU A 16 6.00 -11.30 3.16
CA LEU A 16 6.32 -10.13 2.36
C LEU A 16 7.26 -9.17 3.11
N GLY A 17 7.30 -9.23 4.44
CA GLY A 17 8.20 -8.44 5.28
C GLY A 17 7.64 -7.06 5.65
N VAL A 18 6.32 -6.93 5.84
CA VAL A 18 5.71 -5.65 6.25
C VAL A 18 5.99 -5.34 7.72
N ASP A 19 6.15 -4.05 8.06
CA ASP A 19 6.44 -3.61 9.44
C ASP A 19 5.26 -3.66 10.38
N VAL A 20 4.06 -3.40 9.86
CA VAL A 20 2.83 -3.37 10.64
C VAL A 20 1.74 -4.07 9.85
N ILE A 21 1.05 -5.01 10.50
CA ILE A 21 -0.18 -5.60 9.97
C ILE A 21 -1.35 -5.05 10.79
N GLU A 22 -2.11 -4.11 10.22
CA GLU A 22 -3.40 -3.73 10.78
C GLU A 22 -4.45 -4.77 10.42
N VAL A 23 -4.84 -5.58 11.39
CA VAL A 23 -5.65 -6.78 11.16
C VAL A 23 -7.12 -6.45 10.98
N GLY A 24 -7.59 -5.40 11.65
CA GLY A 24 -8.97 -4.98 11.63
C GLY A 24 -9.35 -4.11 12.83
N PHE A 25 -10.65 -4.10 13.12
CA PHE A 25 -11.26 -3.30 14.18
C PHE A 25 -11.90 -4.21 15.23
N PRO A 26 -11.20 -4.54 16.33
CA PRO A 26 -11.66 -5.50 17.34
C PRO A 26 -13.05 -5.22 17.91
N ALA A 27 -13.41 -3.95 18.09
CA ALA A 27 -14.71 -3.57 18.65
C ALA A 27 -15.87 -3.67 17.64
N ALA A 28 -15.60 -3.88 16.35
CA ALA A 28 -16.64 -3.92 15.32
C ALA A 28 -17.54 -5.17 15.44
N SER A 29 -16.98 -6.32 15.81
CA SER A 29 -17.74 -7.55 16.05
C SER A 29 -16.89 -8.59 16.79
N GLN A 30 -17.54 -9.61 17.36
CA GLN A 30 -16.82 -10.75 17.98
C GLN A 30 -15.91 -11.47 16.98
N ALA A 31 -16.32 -11.56 15.71
CA ALA A 31 -15.51 -12.20 14.67
C ALA A 31 -14.23 -11.40 14.35
N GLU A 32 -14.28 -10.07 14.35
CA GLU A 32 -13.09 -9.22 14.19
C GLU A 32 -12.19 -9.31 15.42
N PHE A 33 -12.76 -9.29 16.62
CA PHE A 33 -12.00 -9.51 17.86
C PHE A 33 -11.24 -10.84 17.85
N ASP A 34 -11.93 -11.94 17.52
CA ASP A 34 -11.35 -13.29 17.50
C ASP A 34 -10.27 -13.41 16.43
N LEU A 35 -10.45 -12.78 15.27
CA LEU A 35 -9.44 -12.72 14.22
C LEU A 35 -8.18 -11.98 14.69
N VAL A 36 -8.33 -10.78 15.24
CA VAL A 36 -7.20 -9.96 15.72
C VAL A 36 -6.42 -10.73 16.77
N LYS A 37 -7.12 -11.35 17.71
CA LYS A 37 -6.51 -12.22 18.73
C LYS A 37 -5.77 -13.41 18.12
N LEU A 38 -6.35 -14.06 17.11
CA LEU A 38 -5.74 -15.20 16.44
C LEU A 38 -4.46 -14.80 15.68
N VAL A 39 -4.47 -13.66 14.98
CA VAL A 39 -3.29 -13.13 14.29
C VAL A 39 -2.22 -12.72 15.29
N ALA A 40 -2.59 -12.05 16.39
CA ALA A 40 -1.67 -11.69 17.46
C ALA A 40 -0.95 -12.92 18.04
N GLN A 41 -1.70 -14.00 18.28
CA GLN A 41 -1.14 -15.24 18.81
C GLN A 41 -0.25 -15.99 17.82
N LYS A 42 -0.67 -16.12 16.55
CA LYS A 42 -0.03 -16.99 15.57
C LYS A 42 1.04 -16.30 14.72
N ILE A 43 0.79 -15.07 14.29
CA ILE A 43 1.68 -14.30 13.41
C ILE A 43 2.55 -13.36 14.24
N GLY A 44 1.95 -12.68 15.22
CA GLY A 44 2.65 -11.72 16.09
C GLY A 44 3.71 -12.32 17.02
N ASN A 45 3.91 -13.63 17.01
CA ASN A 45 4.95 -14.34 17.75
C ASN A 45 5.89 -15.17 16.85
N ASN A 46 5.67 -15.17 15.54
CA ASN A 46 6.46 -15.94 14.60
C ASN A 46 7.66 -15.11 14.13
N ILE A 47 8.72 -15.11 14.93
CA ILE A 47 9.98 -14.44 14.62
C ILE A 47 10.67 -15.21 13.48
N ASP A 48 11.07 -14.50 12.43
CA ASP A 48 11.79 -15.10 11.30
C ASP A 48 13.28 -15.35 11.59
N GLU A 49 13.99 -15.88 10.60
CA GLU A 49 15.41 -16.24 10.72
C GLU A 49 16.33 -15.04 10.98
N GLU A 50 15.89 -13.83 10.62
CA GLU A 50 16.62 -12.58 10.82
C GLU A 50 16.26 -11.91 12.16
N GLY A 51 15.40 -12.55 12.97
CA GLY A 51 14.94 -12.01 14.25
C GLY A 51 13.80 -10.99 14.12
N TYR A 52 13.17 -10.91 12.94
CA TYR A 52 12.13 -9.95 12.66
C TYR A 52 10.73 -10.52 12.96
N VAL A 53 9.85 -9.64 13.46
CA VAL A 53 8.42 -9.93 13.67
C VAL A 53 7.63 -8.65 13.43
N PRO A 54 6.55 -8.70 12.62
CA PRO A 54 5.73 -7.52 12.35
C PRO A 54 4.98 -7.10 13.62
N MET A 55 4.76 -5.79 13.76
CA MET A 55 3.80 -5.29 14.74
C MET A 55 2.39 -5.72 14.34
N ILE A 56 1.61 -6.19 15.31
CA ILE A 56 0.20 -6.51 15.07
C ILE A 56 -0.63 -5.33 15.58
N CYS A 57 -1.36 -4.71 14.66
CA CYS A 57 -2.13 -3.51 14.90
C CYS A 57 -3.64 -3.78 14.88
N GLY A 58 -4.36 -3.15 15.79
CA GLY A 58 -5.83 -3.10 15.80
C GLY A 58 -6.32 -1.66 15.90
N LEU A 59 -7.31 -1.33 15.07
CA LEU A 59 -7.96 -0.03 15.05
C LEU A 59 -8.92 0.11 16.24
N ALA A 60 -8.95 1.27 16.88
CA ALA A 60 -9.88 1.60 17.94
C ALA A 60 -10.36 3.05 17.80
N ARG A 61 -11.65 3.31 18.06
CA ARG A 61 -12.09 4.68 18.31
C ARG A 61 -11.46 5.16 19.62
N SER A 62 -11.39 6.48 19.79
CA SER A 62 -10.96 7.11 21.04
C SER A 62 -12.05 6.98 22.14
N THR A 63 -12.36 5.75 22.54
CA THR A 63 -13.30 5.38 23.61
C THR A 63 -12.68 4.26 24.45
N LYS A 64 -13.05 4.21 25.74
CA LYS A 64 -12.47 3.24 26.68
C LYS A 64 -12.80 1.80 26.25
N GLU A 65 -14.04 1.56 25.84
CA GLU A 65 -14.54 0.24 25.47
C GLU A 65 -13.81 -0.34 24.26
N ASP A 66 -13.54 0.49 23.24
CA ASP A 66 -12.82 0.07 22.04
C ASP A 66 -11.35 -0.22 22.35
N ILE A 67 -10.73 0.60 23.21
CA ILE A 67 -9.34 0.42 23.64
C ILE A 67 -9.20 -0.85 24.49
N ASP A 68 -10.15 -1.13 25.38
CA ASP A 68 -10.18 -2.37 26.16
C ASP A 68 -10.27 -3.59 25.23
N LYS A 69 -11.13 -3.55 24.20
CA LYS A 69 -11.22 -4.62 23.19
C LYS A 69 -9.95 -4.77 22.37
N ALA A 70 -9.30 -3.66 22.00
CA ALA A 70 -8.01 -3.70 21.32
C ALA A 70 -6.95 -4.36 22.21
N TRP A 71 -6.83 -3.97 23.49
CA TRP A 71 -5.88 -4.58 24.42
C TRP A 71 -6.15 -6.07 24.64
N GLU A 72 -7.40 -6.45 24.91
CA GLU A 72 -7.80 -7.83 25.17
C GLU A 72 -7.48 -8.78 24.01
N SER A 73 -7.49 -8.27 22.77
CA SER A 73 -7.16 -9.05 21.56
C SER A 73 -5.67 -8.99 21.20
N LEU A 74 -5.00 -7.85 21.38
CA LEU A 74 -3.63 -7.64 20.89
C LEU A 74 -2.53 -8.06 21.87
N LYS A 75 -2.79 -8.07 23.18
CA LYS A 75 -1.78 -8.32 24.24
C LYS A 75 -0.99 -9.64 24.14
N TYR A 76 -1.37 -10.53 23.22
CA TYR A 76 -0.68 -11.79 22.96
C TYR A 76 0.41 -11.68 21.88
N ALA A 77 0.47 -10.60 21.11
CA ALA A 77 1.53 -10.36 20.14
C ALA A 77 2.82 -9.93 20.85
N ASN A 78 3.98 -10.24 20.26
CA ASN A 78 5.28 -9.78 20.74
C ASN A 78 5.39 -8.25 20.71
N LYS A 79 4.87 -7.61 19.64
CA LYS A 79 4.82 -6.15 19.47
C LYS A 79 3.38 -5.68 19.20
N PRO A 80 2.54 -5.55 20.24
CA PRO A 80 1.17 -5.09 20.07
C PRO A 80 1.15 -3.58 19.82
N MET A 81 0.37 -3.18 18.81
CA MET A 81 0.20 -1.78 18.45
C MET A 81 -1.29 -1.42 18.43
N ILE A 82 -1.65 -0.30 19.05
CA ILE A 82 -3.00 0.26 18.91
C ILE A 82 -2.98 1.43 17.94
N HIS A 83 -3.91 1.44 17.00
CA HIS A 83 -4.17 2.57 16.14
C HIS A 83 -5.46 3.24 16.58
N MET A 84 -5.32 4.42 17.17
CA MET A 84 -6.42 5.27 17.61
C MET A 84 -6.60 6.43 16.65
N PHE A 85 -7.81 6.94 16.53
CA PHE A 85 -8.09 8.09 15.68
C PHE A 85 -9.16 9.02 16.27
N ILE A 86 -9.12 10.27 15.84
CA ILE A 86 -10.21 11.24 16.00
C ILE A 86 -10.24 12.18 14.80
N ALA A 87 -11.42 12.65 14.43
CA ALA A 87 -11.56 13.62 13.35
C ALA A 87 -11.20 15.03 13.82
N THR A 88 -10.43 15.75 13.01
CA THR A 88 -9.89 17.07 13.39
C THR A 88 -10.43 18.23 12.56
N SER A 89 -11.22 17.97 11.52
CA SER A 89 -11.81 19.03 10.71
C SER A 89 -13.11 19.56 11.31
N ASP A 90 -13.39 20.84 11.10
CA ASP A 90 -14.55 21.51 11.69
C ASP A 90 -15.87 20.84 11.26
N ILE A 91 -15.94 20.33 10.03
CA ILE A 91 -17.12 19.62 9.51
C ILE A 91 -17.36 18.30 10.29
N HIS A 92 -16.31 17.54 10.58
CA HIS A 92 -16.44 16.31 11.34
C HIS A 92 -16.69 16.57 12.83
N MET A 93 -16.02 17.55 13.42
CA MET A 93 -16.27 17.94 14.82
C MET A 93 -17.73 18.34 15.02
N LYS A 94 -18.29 19.14 14.11
CA LYS A 94 -19.68 19.60 14.15
C LYS A 94 -20.70 18.49 13.86
N TYR A 95 -20.54 17.74 12.78
CA TYR A 95 -21.60 16.85 12.28
C TYR A 95 -21.40 15.37 12.60
N LYS A 96 -20.17 14.92 12.89
CA LYS A 96 -19.85 13.52 13.21
C LYS A 96 -19.66 13.31 14.71
N LEU A 97 -18.83 14.15 15.35
CA LEU A 97 -18.48 13.99 16.76
C LEU A 97 -19.44 14.72 17.69
N ASN A 98 -20.01 15.82 17.22
CA ASN A 98 -20.80 16.75 18.03
C ASN A 98 -20.00 17.24 19.25
N MET A 99 -18.73 17.61 19.02
CA MET A 99 -17.76 18.05 20.03
C MET A 99 -17.12 19.37 19.59
N ASN A 100 -16.76 20.22 20.55
CA ASN A 100 -15.89 21.38 20.31
C ASN A 100 -14.39 20.98 20.30
N ARG A 101 -13.52 21.93 19.96
CA ARG A 101 -12.07 21.69 19.80
C ARG A 101 -11.42 21.22 21.11
N GLU A 102 -11.82 21.80 22.24
CA GLU A 102 -11.29 21.47 23.56
C GLU A 102 -11.69 20.04 23.98
N GLU A 103 -12.94 19.65 23.75
CA GLU A 103 -13.45 18.30 23.99
C GLU A 103 -12.72 17.25 23.13
N VAL A 104 -12.44 17.58 21.86
CA VAL A 104 -11.68 16.70 20.95
C VAL A 104 -10.25 16.50 21.44
N VAL A 105 -9.56 17.58 21.84
CA VAL A 105 -8.20 17.49 22.39
C VAL A 105 -8.18 16.68 23.68
N GLU A 106 -9.09 16.96 24.62
CA GLU A 106 -9.13 16.24 25.89
C GLU A 106 -9.47 14.76 25.69
N ARG A 107 -10.37 14.45 24.75
CA ARG A 107 -10.67 13.06 24.39
C ARG A 107 -9.43 12.35 23.82
N ALA A 108 -8.75 12.97 22.86
CA ALA A 108 -7.56 12.41 22.25
C ALA A 108 -6.47 12.14 23.30
N ARG A 109 -6.14 13.16 24.11
CA ARG A 109 -5.10 13.11 25.14
C ARG A 109 -5.41 12.05 26.21
N SER A 110 -6.62 12.06 26.78
CA SER A 110 -7.01 11.14 27.84
C SER A 110 -7.04 9.68 27.36
N MET A 111 -7.49 9.42 26.14
CA MET A 111 -7.58 8.07 25.59
C MET A 111 -6.21 7.52 25.18
N VAL A 112 -5.30 8.36 24.67
CA VAL A 112 -3.90 7.95 24.44
C VAL A 112 -3.22 7.58 25.76
N ALA A 113 -3.38 8.41 26.80
CA ALA A 113 -2.86 8.10 28.13
C ALA A 113 -3.45 6.81 28.72
N TYR A 114 -4.73 6.54 28.45
CA TYR A 114 -5.38 5.29 28.84
C TYR A 114 -4.80 4.07 28.11
N ALA A 115 -4.59 4.16 26.80
CA ALA A 115 -3.94 3.08 26.05
C ALA A 115 -2.54 2.77 26.60
N ARG A 116 -1.77 3.81 26.95
CA ARG A 116 -0.46 3.65 27.62
C ARG A 116 -0.58 2.96 28.98
N SER A 117 -1.60 3.28 29.77
CA SER A 117 -1.77 2.68 31.10
C SER A 117 -2.16 1.20 31.07
N LEU A 118 -2.75 0.73 29.96
CA LEU A 118 -2.99 -0.70 29.74
C LEU A 118 -1.74 -1.50 29.39
N GLY A 119 -0.68 -0.84 28.91
CA GLY A 119 0.59 -1.48 28.55
C GLY A 119 0.95 -1.41 27.06
N PHE A 120 0.26 -0.62 26.24
CA PHE A 120 0.71 -0.39 24.86
C PHE A 120 1.99 0.44 24.84
N GLU A 121 3.07 -0.15 24.34
CA GLU A 121 4.31 0.57 24.05
C GLU A 121 4.26 1.30 22.70
N HIS A 122 3.51 0.77 21.73
CA HIS A 122 3.30 1.34 20.41
C HIS A 122 1.87 1.90 20.30
N VAL A 123 1.74 3.22 20.37
CA VAL A 123 0.46 3.93 20.25
C VAL A 123 0.51 4.84 19.03
N ARG A 124 -0.24 4.47 17.99
CA ARG A 124 -0.45 5.32 16.83
C ARG A 124 -1.71 6.16 17.01
N PHE A 125 -1.59 7.45 16.75
CA PHE A 125 -2.72 8.37 16.74
C PHE A 125 -2.88 9.00 15.36
N SER A 126 -4.06 8.81 14.75
CA SER A 126 -4.39 9.34 13.44
C SER A 126 -5.33 10.53 13.53
N LEU A 127 -5.00 11.56 12.76
CA LEU A 127 -5.84 12.72 12.53
C LEU A 127 -6.72 12.44 11.32
N GLU A 128 -7.95 12.03 11.58
CA GLU A 128 -8.93 11.83 10.51
C GLU A 128 -9.30 13.20 9.90
N ASP A 129 -9.23 13.28 8.58
CA ASP A 129 -9.53 14.47 7.78
C ASP A 129 -8.57 15.66 8.04
N ALA A 130 -7.32 15.35 8.38
CA ALA A 130 -6.27 16.34 8.65
C ALA A 130 -6.06 17.32 7.50
N THR A 131 -6.20 16.85 6.26
CA THR A 131 -5.99 17.67 5.05
C THR A 131 -6.98 18.79 4.86
N ARG A 132 -8.14 18.73 5.52
CA ARG A 132 -9.18 19.78 5.52
C ARG A 132 -9.37 20.43 6.89
N SER A 133 -8.43 20.20 7.80
CA SER A 133 -8.46 20.73 9.16
C SER A 133 -7.75 22.07 9.27
N ASP A 134 -8.11 22.83 10.30
CA ASP A 134 -7.34 24.02 10.69
C ASP A 134 -5.93 23.61 11.14
N LYS A 135 -4.92 24.24 10.54
CA LYS A 135 -3.51 23.86 10.73
C LYS A 135 -3.03 24.05 12.17
N GLU A 136 -3.40 25.16 12.80
CA GLU A 136 -3.01 25.44 14.19
C GLU A 136 -3.63 24.43 15.15
N PHE A 137 -4.89 24.06 14.93
CA PHE A 137 -5.53 22.99 15.69
C PHE A 137 -4.84 21.63 15.51
N VAL A 138 -4.43 21.30 14.27
CA VAL A 138 -3.65 20.09 13.97
C VAL A 138 -2.34 20.06 14.76
N TYR A 139 -1.55 21.13 14.78
CA TYR A 139 -0.30 21.16 15.54
C TYR A 139 -0.54 21.00 17.03
N HIS A 140 -1.57 21.69 17.54
CA HIS A 140 -1.93 21.64 18.94
C HIS A 140 -2.31 20.23 19.39
N ILE A 141 -3.26 19.58 18.71
CA ILE A 141 -3.71 18.23 19.10
C ILE A 141 -2.59 17.20 18.96
N ILE A 142 -1.72 17.31 17.95
CA ILE A 142 -0.56 16.42 17.83
C ILE A 142 0.35 16.58 19.05
N GLY A 143 0.68 17.82 19.44
CA GLY A 143 1.50 18.08 20.62
C GLY A 143 0.91 17.47 21.90
N GLU A 144 -0.41 17.56 22.08
CA GLU A 144 -1.09 17.00 23.25
C GLU A 144 -1.10 15.46 23.27
N VAL A 145 -1.32 14.79 22.13
CA VAL A 145 -1.26 13.32 22.10
C VAL A 145 0.15 12.78 22.23
N ILE A 146 1.17 13.50 21.73
CA ILE A 146 2.59 13.15 21.96
C ILE A 146 2.89 13.22 23.46
N LYS A 147 2.49 14.29 24.16
CA LYS A 147 2.66 14.40 25.62
C LYS A 147 1.96 13.28 26.37
N ALA A 148 0.81 12.81 25.87
CA ALA A 148 0.07 11.68 26.44
C ALA A 148 0.71 10.30 26.19
N GLY A 149 1.68 10.22 25.27
CA GLY A 149 2.46 9.00 25.00
C GLY A 149 2.20 8.36 23.64
N ALA A 150 1.61 9.08 22.67
CA ALA A 150 1.62 8.62 21.28
C ALA A 150 3.06 8.48 20.77
N THR A 151 3.35 7.38 20.09
CA THR A 151 4.69 7.07 19.53
C THR A 151 4.72 7.17 18.01
N CYS A 152 3.56 7.21 17.37
CA CYS A 152 3.40 7.39 15.94
C CYS A 152 2.21 8.34 15.67
N ILE A 153 2.40 9.32 14.80
CA ILE A 153 1.38 10.29 14.42
C ILE A 153 1.08 10.11 12.95
N CYS A 154 -0.17 9.84 12.62
CA CYS A 154 -0.59 9.63 11.24
C CYS A 154 -1.48 10.76 10.72
N VAL A 155 -1.08 11.33 9.59
CA VAL A 155 -1.81 12.38 8.88
C VAL A 155 -2.62 11.73 7.76
N ALA A 156 -3.95 11.81 7.84
CA ALA A 156 -4.83 11.18 6.87
C ALA A 156 -5.37 12.19 5.83
N ASP A 157 -5.17 11.88 4.55
CA ASP A 157 -5.94 12.45 3.44
C ASP A 157 -7.20 11.61 3.23
N THR A 158 -8.13 11.72 4.17
CA THR A 158 -9.29 10.82 4.33
C THR A 158 -10.20 10.76 3.10
N VAL A 159 -10.28 11.87 2.35
CA VAL A 159 -11.12 11.97 1.15
C VAL A 159 -10.31 12.08 -0.16
N GLY A 160 -8.99 11.89 -0.09
CA GLY A 160 -8.12 11.82 -1.26
C GLY A 160 -8.14 13.09 -2.13
N CYS A 161 -8.26 14.27 -1.52
CA CYS A 161 -8.50 15.52 -2.24
C CYS A 161 -7.25 16.39 -2.44
N ASN A 162 -6.13 16.07 -1.79
CA ASN A 162 -4.95 16.91 -1.83
C ASN A 162 -4.07 16.63 -3.06
N LEU A 163 -3.37 17.66 -3.52
CA LEU A 163 -2.27 17.51 -4.46
C LEU A 163 -0.95 17.17 -3.74
N PRO A 164 0.02 16.52 -4.40
CA PRO A 164 1.26 16.07 -3.75
C PRO A 164 2.06 17.19 -3.07
N ASN A 165 2.13 18.37 -3.69
CA ASN A 165 2.82 19.54 -3.12
C ASN A 165 2.11 20.10 -1.88
N GLU A 166 0.77 20.12 -1.89
CA GLU A 166 -0.03 20.56 -0.74
C GLU A 166 0.13 19.59 0.43
N PHE A 167 0.11 18.28 0.13
CA PHE A 167 0.29 17.24 1.15
C PHE A 167 1.71 17.26 1.73
N ALA A 168 2.75 17.37 0.90
CA ALA A 168 4.12 17.53 1.39
C ALA A 168 4.28 18.77 2.26
N GLN A 169 3.71 19.91 1.85
CA GLN A 169 3.77 21.14 2.63
C GLN A 169 3.09 20.97 3.99
N LEU A 170 1.95 20.30 4.07
CA LEU A 170 1.29 19.98 5.34
C LEU A 170 2.21 19.19 6.28
N ILE A 171 2.92 18.18 5.77
CA ILE A 171 3.89 17.41 6.58
C ILE A 171 5.05 18.30 7.06
N VAL A 172 5.60 19.14 6.19
CA VAL A 172 6.67 20.09 6.57
C VAL A 172 6.19 21.06 7.64
N ASP A 173 4.97 21.59 7.50
CA ASP A 173 4.40 22.51 8.46
C ASP A 173 4.16 21.84 9.82
N ILE A 174 3.66 20.59 9.85
CA ILE A 174 3.50 19.80 11.08
C ILE A 174 4.85 19.63 11.77
N LYS A 175 5.89 19.23 11.03
CA LYS A 175 7.26 19.05 11.58
C LYS A 175 7.84 20.34 12.15
N THR A 176 7.53 21.47 11.53
CA THR A 176 8.08 22.77 11.92
C THR A 176 7.38 23.33 13.15
N ASN A 177 6.06 23.15 13.25
CA ASN A 177 5.23 23.87 14.22
C ASN A 177 4.77 23.01 15.41
N THR A 178 5.02 21.70 15.40
CA THR A 178 4.54 20.79 16.45
C THR A 178 5.64 20.44 17.45
N LEU A 179 5.45 20.80 18.72
CA LEU A 179 6.39 20.45 19.78
C LEU A 179 6.41 18.93 20.03
N GLY A 180 7.61 18.34 20.06
CA GLY A 180 7.82 16.93 20.36
C GLY A 180 7.71 15.99 19.16
N ILE A 181 7.41 16.52 17.97
CA ILE A 181 7.25 15.75 16.73
C ILE A 181 8.50 14.94 16.35
N GLN A 182 9.69 15.41 16.74
CA GLN A 182 10.96 14.72 16.52
C GLN A 182 11.12 13.43 17.35
N ASN A 183 10.27 13.22 18.36
CA ASN A 183 10.33 12.06 19.26
C ASN A 183 9.41 10.92 18.81
N VAL A 184 8.68 11.08 17.70
CA VAL A 184 7.67 10.13 17.23
C VAL A 184 7.84 9.85 15.75
N ILE A 185 7.32 8.70 15.30
CA ILE A 185 7.29 8.36 13.88
C ILE A 185 6.14 9.13 13.21
N LEU A 186 6.45 9.89 12.17
CA LEU A 186 5.44 10.43 11.27
C LEU A 186 4.98 9.37 10.28
N ALA A 187 3.67 9.21 10.20
CA ALA A 187 2.97 8.30 9.31
C ALA A 187 1.97 9.06 8.42
N VAL A 188 1.59 8.45 7.30
CA VAL A 188 0.54 8.99 6.41
C VAL A 188 -0.43 7.91 5.96
N HIS A 189 -1.66 8.35 5.67
CA HIS A 189 -2.73 7.53 5.13
C HIS A 189 -3.43 8.29 4.01
N CYS A 190 -3.21 7.90 2.76
CA CYS A 190 -3.76 8.62 1.60
C CYS A 190 -4.81 7.78 0.87
N HIS A 191 -6.00 8.35 0.70
CA HIS A 191 -7.03 7.83 -0.19
C HIS A 191 -6.84 8.28 -1.64
N ASN A 192 -7.45 7.54 -2.57
CA ASN A 192 -7.17 7.64 -4.00
C ASN A 192 -8.27 8.28 -4.84
N ASP A 193 -9.15 9.10 -4.26
CA ASP A 193 -10.32 9.68 -4.94
C ASP A 193 -9.97 10.51 -6.19
N LEU A 194 -8.82 11.20 -6.19
CA LEU A 194 -8.27 11.90 -7.36
C LEU A 194 -7.21 11.09 -8.14
N GLY A 195 -6.98 9.83 -7.79
CA GLY A 195 -5.92 9.01 -8.39
C GLY A 195 -4.50 9.38 -7.93
N LEU A 196 -4.36 10.09 -6.79
CA LEU A 196 -3.10 10.67 -6.33
C LEU A 196 -2.55 10.03 -5.03
N ALA A 197 -3.14 8.95 -4.51
CA ALA A 197 -2.74 8.38 -3.22
C ALA A 197 -1.26 7.98 -3.18
N THR A 198 -0.78 7.30 -4.23
CA THR A 198 0.63 6.89 -4.36
C THR A 198 1.55 8.13 -4.40
N ALA A 199 1.18 9.15 -5.19
CA ALA A 199 1.97 10.37 -5.32
C ALA A 199 2.02 11.18 -4.01
N ASN A 200 0.88 11.32 -3.32
CA ASN A 200 0.80 12.01 -2.02
C ASN A 200 1.62 11.27 -0.95
N THR A 201 1.58 9.93 -0.96
CA THR A 201 2.36 9.11 -0.04
C THR A 201 3.86 9.28 -0.26
N LEU A 202 4.34 9.24 -1.52
CA LEU A 202 5.75 9.49 -1.87
C LEU A 202 6.17 10.92 -1.51
N ALA A 203 5.30 11.90 -1.73
CA ALA A 203 5.56 13.28 -1.34
C ALA A 203 5.70 13.42 0.19
N GLY A 204 4.91 12.68 0.97
CA GLY A 204 5.07 12.56 2.42
C GLY A 204 6.42 11.95 2.82
N ILE A 205 6.87 10.89 2.14
CA ILE A 205 8.18 10.26 2.38
C ILE A 205 9.31 11.29 2.18
N CYS A 206 9.27 12.05 1.08
CA CYS A 206 10.24 13.12 0.82
C CYS A 206 10.21 14.21 1.89
N ALA A 207 9.04 14.50 2.47
CA ALA A 207 8.89 15.44 3.59
C ALA A 207 9.36 14.88 4.95
N GLY A 208 9.74 13.60 5.01
CA GLY A 208 10.32 12.95 6.18
C GLY A 208 9.40 11.98 6.93
N VAL A 209 8.30 11.55 6.32
CA VAL A 209 7.46 10.45 6.82
C VAL A 209 8.25 9.14 6.80
N ARG A 210 8.06 8.29 7.81
CA ARG A 210 8.80 7.02 7.97
C ARG A 210 7.90 5.80 8.20
N GLN A 211 6.58 5.98 8.17
CA GLN A 211 5.61 4.89 8.09
C GLN A 211 4.51 5.28 7.10
N VAL A 212 4.06 4.36 6.26
CA VAL A 212 3.04 4.65 5.24
C VAL A 212 1.98 3.58 5.27
N ASP A 213 0.71 3.99 5.29
CA ASP A 213 -0.38 3.04 5.12
C ASP A 213 -0.57 2.74 3.65
N VAL A 214 -0.58 1.45 3.35
CA VAL A 214 -0.76 0.93 2.00
C VAL A 214 -1.66 -0.29 2.05
N THR A 215 -2.27 -0.61 0.91
CA THR A 215 -3.01 -1.84 0.73
C THR A 215 -2.53 -2.57 -0.52
N ILE A 216 -2.57 -3.89 -0.47
CA ILE A 216 -2.33 -4.72 -1.66
C ILE A 216 -3.38 -4.37 -2.71
N ASN A 217 -2.94 -4.15 -3.95
CA ASN A 217 -3.81 -3.79 -5.08
C ASN A 217 -4.48 -2.41 -4.94
N GLY A 218 -4.16 -1.63 -3.91
CA GLY A 218 -4.79 -0.34 -3.63
C GLY A 218 -6.24 -0.45 -3.15
N ILE A 219 -6.69 -1.61 -2.66
CA ILE A 219 -8.07 -1.76 -2.16
C ILE A 219 -8.34 -0.87 -0.95
N GLY A 220 -9.57 -0.42 -0.77
CA GLY A 220 -9.97 0.42 0.35
C GLY A 220 -11.33 1.05 0.11
N GLU A 221 -11.71 2.01 0.95
CA GLU A 221 -12.94 2.78 0.74
C GLU A 221 -12.91 3.52 -0.61
N ARG A 222 -14.06 3.55 -1.29
CA ARG A 222 -14.28 4.31 -2.54
C ARG A 222 -13.28 3.92 -3.65
N ALA A 223 -12.39 4.84 -4.03
CA ALA A 223 -11.35 4.62 -5.04
C ALA A 223 -10.11 3.90 -4.48
N GLY A 224 -10.10 3.60 -3.17
CA GLY A 224 -9.05 2.84 -2.51
C GLY A 224 -8.01 3.70 -1.79
N ASN A 225 -6.90 3.05 -1.45
CA ASN A 225 -5.77 3.61 -0.71
C ASN A 225 -4.50 3.61 -1.57
N ALA A 226 -3.42 4.19 -1.06
CA ALA A 226 -2.10 4.03 -1.65
C ALA A 226 -1.73 2.54 -1.81
N SER A 227 -1.21 2.20 -2.99
CA SER A 227 -0.94 0.80 -3.36
C SER A 227 0.45 0.36 -2.88
N LEU A 228 0.50 -0.78 -2.17
CA LEU A 228 1.76 -1.30 -1.61
C LEU A 228 2.80 -1.54 -2.70
N GLU A 229 2.41 -2.24 -3.77
CA GLU A 229 3.33 -2.62 -4.84
C GLU A 229 3.92 -1.39 -5.56
N GLU A 230 3.16 -0.31 -5.69
CA GLU A 230 3.63 0.94 -6.30
C GLU A 230 4.62 1.67 -5.39
N ILE A 231 4.28 1.83 -4.11
CA ILE A 231 5.15 2.52 -3.14
C ILE A 231 6.45 1.76 -2.92
N VAL A 232 6.38 0.44 -2.74
CA VAL A 232 7.57 -0.40 -2.53
C VAL A 232 8.50 -0.35 -3.73
N MET A 233 7.97 -0.47 -4.96
CA MET A 233 8.81 -0.40 -6.15
C MET A 233 9.36 0.99 -6.41
N ALA A 234 8.62 2.05 -6.09
CA ALA A 234 9.14 3.42 -6.13
C ALA A 234 10.31 3.61 -5.16
N ILE A 235 10.20 3.14 -3.92
CA ILE A 235 11.29 3.16 -2.93
C ILE A 235 12.48 2.32 -3.41
N LYS A 236 12.24 1.09 -3.88
CA LYS A 236 13.33 0.22 -4.36
C LYS A 236 14.08 0.81 -5.53
N CYS A 237 13.39 1.47 -6.47
CA CYS A 237 14.01 2.02 -7.67
C CYS A 237 14.62 3.41 -7.47
N ARG A 238 14.08 4.23 -6.55
CA ARG A 238 14.39 5.67 -6.46
C ARG A 238 14.69 6.15 -5.03
N GLY A 239 14.74 5.23 -4.07
CA GLY A 239 14.90 5.48 -2.63
C GLY A 239 16.17 6.25 -2.29
N GLU A 240 17.30 5.71 -2.74
CA GLU A 240 18.65 6.25 -2.51
C GLU A 240 18.79 7.66 -3.14
N GLU A 241 18.49 7.78 -4.43
CA GLU A 241 18.81 8.98 -5.20
C GLU A 241 17.80 10.14 -5.07
N VAL A 242 16.50 9.84 -4.89
CA VAL A 242 15.43 10.83 -5.10
C VAL A 242 14.50 10.98 -3.90
N LEU A 243 14.27 9.90 -3.14
CA LEU A 243 13.31 9.90 -2.05
C LEU A 243 13.96 10.16 -0.67
N GLY A 244 15.18 10.70 -0.67
CA GLY A 244 15.89 11.11 0.54
C GLY A 244 16.60 9.98 1.26
N ASP A 245 17.28 9.12 0.50
CA ASP A 245 18.07 7.99 1.00
C ASP A 245 17.26 7.01 1.87
N VAL A 246 16.06 6.67 1.38
CA VAL A 246 15.16 5.73 2.05
C VAL A 246 15.23 4.35 1.42
N TYR A 247 14.98 3.32 2.22
CA TYR A 247 14.90 1.93 1.78
C TYR A 247 13.67 1.25 2.38
N THR A 248 13.39 0.03 1.93
CA THR A 248 12.34 -0.84 2.46
C THR A 248 12.86 -2.26 2.63
N GLY A 249 12.43 -2.94 3.71
CA GLY A 249 12.73 -4.36 3.96
C GLY A 249 11.81 -5.33 3.21
N ILE A 250 10.85 -4.83 2.43
CA ILE A 250 9.88 -5.68 1.73
C ILE A 250 10.58 -6.61 0.74
N ASN A 251 10.31 -7.91 0.86
CA ASN A 251 10.74 -8.89 -0.11
C ASN A 251 9.85 -8.80 -1.36
N THR A 252 10.28 -8.00 -2.33
CA THR A 252 9.51 -7.71 -3.54
C THR A 252 9.15 -8.96 -4.36
N LYS A 253 9.87 -10.08 -4.20
CA LYS A 253 9.56 -11.35 -4.87
C LYS A 253 8.22 -11.96 -4.43
N HIS A 254 7.63 -11.49 -3.33
CA HIS A 254 6.30 -11.91 -2.89
C HIS A 254 5.15 -11.00 -3.36
N ILE A 255 5.43 -9.89 -4.05
CA ILE A 255 4.40 -8.92 -4.47
C ILE A 255 3.33 -9.58 -5.34
N PHE A 256 3.71 -10.25 -6.44
CA PHE A 256 2.74 -10.81 -7.38
C PHE A 256 1.87 -11.91 -6.75
N THR A 257 2.48 -12.81 -5.96
CA THR A 257 1.75 -13.84 -5.21
C THR A 257 0.74 -13.25 -4.24
N THR A 258 1.12 -12.18 -3.53
CA THR A 258 0.26 -11.52 -2.55
C THR A 258 -0.89 -10.79 -3.24
N SER A 259 -0.60 -10.11 -4.36
CA SER A 259 -1.59 -9.46 -5.21
C SER A 259 -2.67 -10.43 -5.71
N ASN A 260 -2.27 -11.59 -6.23
CA ASN A 260 -3.20 -12.62 -6.71
C ASN A 260 -4.04 -13.21 -5.58
N MET A 261 -3.44 -13.49 -4.41
CA MET A 261 -4.17 -13.99 -3.25
C MET A 261 -5.26 -13.01 -2.81
N VAL A 262 -4.95 -11.71 -2.78
CA VAL A 262 -5.94 -10.68 -2.43
C VAL A 262 -7.02 -10.54 -3.50
N GLU A 263 -6.68 -10.58 -4.79
CA GLU A 263 -7.66 -10.60 -5.89
C GLU A 263 -8.62 -11.80 -5.76
N GLU A 264 -8.08 -13.00 -5.52
CA GLU A 264 -8.88 -14.23 -5.38
C GLU A 264 -9.81 -14.16 -4.16
N TYR A 265 -9.30 -13.78 -2.99
CA TYR A 265 -10.06 -13.80 -1.76
C TYR A 265 -11.06 -12.65 -1.62
N SER A 266 -10.74 -11.48 -2.20
CA SER A 266 -11.66 -10.34 -2.23
C SER A 266 -12.69 -10.44 -3.36
N GLY A 267 -12.37 -11.14 -4.45
CA GLY A 267 -13.16 -11.14 -5.68
C GLY A 267 -13.03 -9.86 -6.51
N LEU A 268 -12.19 -8.91 -6.09
CA LEU A 268 -11.98 -7.63 -6.79
C LEU A 268 -10.97 -7.83 -7.91
N LYS A 269 -11.46 -7.90 -9.14
CA LYS A 269 -10.62 -8.11 -10.33
C LYS A 269 -9.71 -6.92 -10.59
N LEU A 270 -8.45 -7.21 -10.88
CA LEU A 270 -7.46 -6.21 -11.24
C LEU A 270 -7.71 -5.68 -12.66
N GLN A 271 -7.55 -4.37 -12.82
CA GLN A 271 -7.45 -3.81 -14.17
C GLN A 271 -6.19 -4.36 -14.85
N PRO A 272 -6.23 -4.73 -16.15
CA PRO A 272 -5.07 -5.27 -16.83
C PRO A 272 -3.84 -4.36 -16.81
N HIS A 273 -4.06 -3.04 -16.74
CA HIS A 273 -3.00 -2.01 -16.73
C HIS A 273 -2.65 -1.51 -15.32
N LYS A 274 -3.03 -2.23 -14.26
CA LYS A 274 -2.63 -1.85 -12.88
C LYS A 274 -1.10 -1.81 -12.84
N ALA A 275 -0.54 -0.73 -12.31
CA ALA A 275 0.89 -0.60 -12.17
C ALA A 275 1.47 -1.77 -11.37
N ILE A 276 2.63 -2.27 -11.81
CA ILE A 276 3.40 -3.37 -11.23
C ILE A 276 2.76 -4.77 -11.34
N VAL A 277 1.47 -4.93 -11.03
CA VAL A 277 0.82 -6.25 -10.90
C VAL A 277 -0.24 -6.55 -11.95
N GLY A 278 -0.57 -5.59 -12.82
CA GLY A 278 -1.54 -5.80 -13.90
C GLY A 278 -1.05 -6.81 -14.94
N ALA A 279 -1.96 -7.58 -15.52
CA ALA A 279 -1.67 -8.59 -16.55
C ALA A 279 -0.94 -8.02 -17.80
N ASN A 280 -0.99 -6.71 -18.01
CA ASN A 280 -0.33 -6.00 -19.11
C ASN A 280 0.92 -5.22 -18.66
N ALA A 281 1.25 -5.18 -17.36
CA ALA A 281 2.30 -4.31 -16.78
C ALA A 281 3.69 -4.54 -17.39
N PHE A 282 3.98 -5.76 -17.84
CA PHE A 282 5.23 -6.15 -18.47
C PHE A 282 5.05 -6.69 -19.89
N THR A 283 3.99 -6.24 -20.59
CA THR A 283 3.67 -6.70 -21.94
C THR A 283 3.88 -5.60 -22.97
N HIS A 284 4.37 -5.98 -24.16
CA HIS A 284 4.76 -5.04 -25.21
C HIS A 284 4.15 -5.44 -26.56
N GLU A 285 3.31 -4.56 -27.11
CA GLU A 285 2.58 -4.82 -28.36
C GLU A 285 3.20 -4.11 -29.59
N SER A 286 3.76 -2.91 -29.40
CA SER A 286 4.36 -2.13 -30.48
C SER A 286 5.58 -2.86 -31.06
N GLY A 287 5.63 -3.02 -32.39
CA GLY A 287 6.75 -3.69 -33.05
C GLY A 287 8.12 -3.06 -32.78
N ILE A 288 8.16 -1.74 -32.53
CA ILE A 288 9.39 -1.02 -32.17
C ILE A 288 9.84 -1.41 -30.75
N HIS A 289 8.89 -1.56 -29.81
CA HIS A 289 9.19 -1.99 -28.45
C HIS A 289 9.62 -3.46 -28.42
N GLN A 290 8.96 -4.31 -29.20
CA GLN A 290 9.30 -5.72 -29.33
C GLN A 290 10.72 -5.91 -29.85
N ASP A 291 11.10 -5.20 -30.92
CA ASP A 291 12.47 -5.24 -31.45
C ASP A 291 13.51 -4.77 -30.41
N GLY A 292 13.20 -3.69 -29.67
CA GLY A 292 14.05 -3.18 -28.60
C GLY A 292 14.30 -4.21 -27.49
N ILE A 293 13.23 -4.83 -26.98
CA ILE A 293 13.30 -5.82 -25.88
C ILE A 293 14.03 -7.09 -26.30
N LEU A 294 13.83 -7.53 -27.54
CA LEU A 294 14.52 -8.69 -28.09
C LEU A 294 16.04 -8.46 -28.21
N LYS A 295 16.48 -7.21 -28.37
CA LYS A 295 17.89 -6.83 -28.36
C LYS A 295 18.42 -6.62 -26.94
N ASN A 296 17.67 -5.91 -26.09
CA ASN A 296 17.98 -5.67 -24.69
C ASN A 296 16.70 -5.27 -23.93
N LYS A 297 16.27 -6.09 -22.96
CA LYS A 297 15.06 -5.84 -22.15
C LYS A 297 15.07 -4.46 -21.47
N GLY A 298 16.25 -3.98 -21.05
CA GLY A 298 16.42 -2.70 -20.36
C GLY A 298 16.05 -1.46 -21.17
N THR A 299 15.80 -1.58 -22.48
CA THR A 299 15.32 -0.44 -23.29
C THR A 299 13.92 0.02 -22.88
N TYR A 300 13.09 -0.88 -22.36
CA TYR A 300 11.70 -0.58 -21.96
C TYR A 300 11.31 -1.18 -20.60
N GLU A 301 12.15 -2.04 -20.01
CA GLU A 301 11.92 -2.67 -18.71
C GLU A 301 12.98 -2.22 -17.71
N PHE A 302 12.75 -1.08 -17.04
CA PHE A 302 13.60 -0.66 -15.92
C PHE A 302 13.32 -1.46 -14.63
N ILE A 303 12.15 -2.10 -14.55
CA ILE A 303 11.80 -3.13 -13.57
C ILE A 303 11.62 -4.43 -14.34
N SER A 304 12.30 -5.49 -13.93
CA SER A 304 12.03 -6.83 -14.47
C SER A 304 10.81 -7.44 -13.76
N PRO A 305 9.98 -8.24 -14.45
CA PRO A 305 8.88 -8.95 -13.79
C PRO A 305 9.34 -9.86 -12.67
N GLU A 306 10.53 -10.45 -12.82
CA GLU A 306 11.13 -11.31 -11.83
C GLU A 306 11.40 -10.53 -10.54
N ASP A 307 11.65 -9.21 -10.60
CA ASP A 307 11.83 -8.35 -9.41
C ASP A 307 10.61 -8.30 -8.50
N VAL A 308 9.43 -8.53 -9.04
CA VAL A 308 8.16 -8.51 -8.29
C VAL A 308 7.56 -9.90 -8.08
N GLY A 309 8.33 -10.95 -8.41
CA GLY A 309 7.92 -12.33 -8.26
C GLY A 309 7.04 -12.85 -9.39
N PHE A 310 6.95 -12.13 -10.51
CA PHE A 310 6.29 -12.63 -11.70
C PHE A 310 7.24 -13.56 -12.46
N ILE A 311 6.89 -14.84 -12.55
CA ILE A 311 7.66 -15.83 -13.31
C ILE A 311 7.09 -15.91 -14.72
N ARG A 312 7.91 -15.53 -15.71
CA ARG A 312 7.60 -15.76 -17.13
C ARG A 312 7.64 -17.26 -17.44
N ALA A 313 6.67 -17.74 -18.21
CA ALA A 313 6.64 -19.13 -18.67
C ALA A 313 7.68 -19.42 -19.78
N SER A 314 8.14 -18.38 -20.50
CA SER A 314 9.22 -18.45 -21.49
C SER A 314 10.04 -17.16 -21.53
N GLU A 315 11.23 -17.18 -22.15
CA GLU A 315 12.07 -15.97 -22.28
C GLU A 315 11.37 -14.81 -23.03
N HIS A 316 10.39 -15.13 -23.89
CA HIS A 316 9.63 -14.17 -24.69
C HIS A 316 8.20 -13.91 -24.16
N ASP A 317 7.88 -14.43 -22.97
CA ASP A 317 6.61 -14.16 -22.30
C ASP A 317 6.52 -12.64 -22.01
N GLY A 318 5.45 -12.01 -22.49
CA GLY A 318 5.30 -10.54 -22.54
C GLY A 318 5.22 -9.94 -23.96
N ILE A 319 5.67 -10.66 -25.00
CA ILE A 319 5.46 -10.25 -26.40
C ILE A 319 4.04 -10.62 -26.84
N ARG A 320 3.17 -9.62 -26.98
CA ARG A 320 1.81 -9.81 -27.51
C ARG A 320 1.76 -9.52 -29.00
N LEU A 321 1.28 -10.49 -29.78
CA LEU A 321 1.06 -10.29 -31.22
C LEU A 321 -0.23 -9.49 -31.45
N GLY A 322 -0.07 -8.26 -31.94
CA GLY A 322 -1.14 -7.35 -32.29
C GLY A 322 -0.92 -6.68 -33.64
N LYS A 323 -1.81 -5.77 -34.04
CA LYS A 323 -1.76 -5.09 -35.34
C LYS A 323 -0.47 -4.30 -35.57
N LEU A 324 0.24 -3.94 -34.49
CA LEU A 324 1.49 -3.19 -34.53
C LEU A 324 2.74 -4.08 -34.49
N SER A 325 2.59 -5.39 -34.32
CA SER A 325 3.74 -6.28 -34.16
C SER A 325 4.57 -6.39 -35.43
N GLY A 326 5.88 -6.53 -35.22
CA GLY A 326 6.88 -6.63 -36.29
C GLY A 326 7.16 -8.08 -36.71
N ARG A 327 7.84 -8.24 -37.84
CA ARG A 327 8.20 -9.55 -38.41
C ARG A 327 9.03 -10.40 -37.46
N HIS A 328 9.95 -9.77 -36.72
CA HIS A 328 10.83 -10.46 -35.78
C HIS A 328 10.06 -11.08 -34.59
N ALA A 329 9.13 -10.33 -34.01
CA ALA A 329 8.25 -10.82 -32.94
C ALA A 329 7.36 -11.98 -33.40
N LEU A 330 6.81 -11.89 -34.62
CA LEU A 330 6.03 -12.98 -35.21
C LEU A 330 6.88 -14.24 -35.38
N LYS A 331 8.11 -14.12 -35.90
CA LYS A 331 9.04 -15.25 -36.09
C LYS A 331 9.29 -15.99 -34.78
N ILE A 332 9.64 -15.25 -33.73
CA ILE A 332 9.93 -15.82 -32.42
C ILE A 332 8.71 -16.53 -31.86
N LYS A 333 7.52 -15.91 -31.94
CA LYS A 333 6.31 -16.54 -31.40
C LYS A 333 5.93 -17.82 -32.15
N MET A 334 6.16 -17.86 -33.46
CA MET A 334 5.96 -19.08 -34.25
C MET A 334 6.95 -20.18 -33.84
N LEU A 335 8.21 -19.83 -33.60
CA LEU A 335 9.22 -20.78 -33.11
C LEU A 335 8.87 -21.35 -31.73
N GLU A 336 8.38 -20.52 -30.79
CA GLU A 336 7.89 -20.98 -29.49
C GLU A 336 6.73 -21.97 -29.60
N LEU A 337 5.85 -21.77 -30.59
CA LEU A 337 4.74 -22.67 -30.87
C LEU A 337 5.16 -23.94 -31.65
N GLY A 338 6.47 -24.12 -31.91
CA GLY A 338 7.02 -25.27 -32.61
C GLY A 338 7.04 -25.15 -34.13
N TYR A 339 6.78 -23.97 -34.69
CA TYR A 339 6.78 -23.73 -36.15
C TYR A 339 8.05 -23.00 -36.59
N ASN A 340 8.82 -23.62 -37.48
CA ASN A 340 9.97 -22.99 -38.13
C ASN A 340 9.64 -22.68 -39.59
N PHE A 341 9.76 -21.41 -39.97
CA PHE A 341 9.45 -20.92 -41.32
C PHE A 341 10.71 -20.40 -42.01
N GLU A 342 10.84 -20.70 -43.29
CA GLU A 342 11.82 -20.04 -44.14
C GLU A 342 11.44 -18.56 -44.34
N GLU A 343 12.42 -17.71 -44.67
CA GLU A 343 12.22 -16.26 -44.71
C GLU A 343 11.10 -15.82 -45.67
N LYS A 344 10.96 -16.51 -46.80
CA LYS A 344 9.88 -16.25 -47.77
C LYS A 344 8.50 -16.65 -47.25
N GLN A 345 8.41 -17.73 -46.49
CA GLN A 345 7.16 -18.19 -45.87
C GLN A 345 6.76 -17.26 -44.72
N LEU A 346 7.74 -16.81 -43.93
CA LEU A 346 7.54 -15.85 -42.86
C LEU A 346 7.02 -14.51 -43.38
N GLU A 347 7.49 -14.06 -44.55
CA GLU A 347 7.03 -12.82 -45.19
C GLU A 347 5.54 -12.89 -45.58
N ASP A 348 5.13 -13.96 -46.27
CA ASP A 348 3.71 -14.18 -46.60
C ASP A 348 2.84 -14.31 -45.33
N LEU A 349 3.30 -15.07 -44.33
CA LEU A 349 2.64 -15.20 -43.04
C LEU A 349 2.48 -13.84 -42.34
N PHE A 350 3.51 -12.99 -42.39
CA PHE A 350 3.49 -11.66 -41.78
C PHE A 350 2.40 -10.78 -42.39
N TRP A 351 2.26 -10.73 -43.72
CA TRP A 351 1.21 -9.94 -44.36
C TRP A 351 -0.19 -10.47 -44.10
N ARG A 352 -0.37 -11.79 -44.04
CA ARG A 352 -1.64 -12.42 -43.64
C ARG A 352 -1.99 -12.09 -42.18
N PHE A 353 -1.01 -12.19 -41.29
CA PHE A 353 -1.14 -11.80 -39.89
C PHE A 353 -1.57 -10.33 -39.76
N LYS A 354 -0.90 -9.40 -40.45
CA LYS A 354 -1.23 -7.96 -40.42
C LYS A 354 -2.65 -7.69 -40.91
N SER A 355 -3.06 -8.34 -42.00
CA SER A 355 -4.42 -8.24 -42.54
C SER A 355 -5.48 -8.74 -41.55
N MET A 356 -5.21 -9.85 -40.85
CA MET A 356 -6.10 -10.41 -39.84
C MET A 356 -6.15 -9.57 -38.57
N ALA A 357 -4.99 -9.18 -38.04
CA ALA A 357 -4.86 -8.38 -36.83
C ALA A 357 -5.46 -6.97 -37.00
N GLY A 358 -5.45 -6.42 -38.22
CA GLY A 358 -6.13 -5.16 -38.53
C GLY A 358 -7.66 -5.23 -38.50
N ARG A 359 -8.25 -6.43 -38.59
CA ARG A 359 -9.71 -6.64 -38.61
C ARG A 359 -10.30 -7.02 -37.25
N LYS A 360 -9.48 -7.52 -36.31
CA LYS A 360 -9.93 -7.83 -34.94
C LYS A 360 -9.82 -6.59 -34.05
N LYS A 361 -10.89 -6.25 -33.34
CA LYS A 361 -10.79 -5.38 -32.15
C LYS A 361 -10.02 -6.18 -31.09
N VAL A 362 -8.91 -5.64 -30.64
CA VAL A 362 -8.18 -6.15 -29.47
C VAL A 362 -9.03 -5.76 -28.26
N ASN A 363 -9.66 -6.75 -27.60
CA ASN A 363 -10.36 -6.56 -26.34
C ASN A 363 -9.37 -6.50 -25.19
#